data_AF-F7PGP9-F1
#
_entry.id   AF-F7PGP9-F1
#
_cell.length_a   1.000
_cell.length_b   1.000
_cell.length_c   1.000
_cell.angle_alpha   90.00
_cell.angle_beta   90.00
_cell.angle_gamma   90.00
#
_symmetry.space_group_name_H-M   'P 1'
#
loop_
_entity.id
_entity.type
_entity.pdbx_description
1 polymer ?
#
loop_
_entity_poly.entity_id
_entity_poly.type
_entity_poly.pdbx_seq_one_letter_code
_entity_poly.pdbx_strand_id
1 'polypeptide(L)' 'MSADEETIRGDLGDDSYEAADQEGRALQDLVHASEPDIAEGELRLWFPEQL' A
#
# COMPACT_ATOMS: atom_id res chain seq x y z
N MET A 1 -16.10 -0.83 1.27
CA MET A 1 -15.36 -1.35 2.45
C MET A 1 -14.33 -0.30 2.81
N SER A 2 -14.23 0.07 4.08
CA SER A 2 -13.20 0.96 4.62
C SER A 2 -12.21 0.15 5.45
N ALA A 3 -10.98 0.62 5.58
CA ALA A 3 -10.03 0.04 6.53
C ALA A 3 -10.50 0.34 7.97
N ASP A 4 -10.14 -0.53 8.92
CA ASP A 4 -10.46 -0.32 10.33
C ASP A 4 -9.66 0.88 10.88
N GLU A 5 -10.28 1.69 11.75
CA GLU A 5 -9.74 2.95 12.28
C GLU A 5 -8.37 2.78 12.95
N GLU A 6 -8.09 1.62 13.57
CA GLU A 6 -6.83 1.37 14.28
C GLU A 6 -5.65 1.00 13.33
N THR A 7 -5.89 0.90 12.02
CA THR A 7 -4.84 0.61 11.04
C THR A 7 -4.25 1.90 10.46
N ILE A 8 -3.01 1.85 9.94
CA ILE A 8 -2.38 3.00 9.26
C ILE A 8 -3.31 3.62 8.20
N ARG A 9 -3.98 2.77 7.41
CA ARG A 9 -4.87 3.21 6.33
C ARG A 9 -6.21 3.77 6.83
N GLY A 10 -6.68 3.33 7.99
CA GLY A 10 -7.92 3.83 8.59
C GLY A 10 -7.72 5.11 9.40
N ASP A 11 -6.60 5.23 10.12
CA ASP A 11 -6.27 6.41 10.94
C ASP A 11 -5.78 7.59 10.09
N LEU A 12 -4.95 7.31 9.07
CA LEU A 12 -4.26 8.35 8.29
C LEU A 12 -4.78 8.50 6.86
N GLY A 13 -5.60 7.57 6.37
CA GLY A 13 -6.12 7.57 5.00
C GLY A 13 -7.54 8.11 4.92
N ASP A 14 -7.85 8.86 3.87
CA ASP A 14 -9.19 9.41 3.61
C ASP A 14 -9.69 9.16 2.17
N ASP A 15 -8.95 8.36 1.39
CA ASP A 15 -9.23 8.11 -0.01
C ASP A 15 -10.26 6.98 -0.23
N SER A 16 -10.82 6.93 -1.44
CA SER A 16 -11.77 5.89 -1.84
C SER A 16 -11.55 5.47 -3.29
N TYR A 17 -11.92 4.22 -3.60
CA TYR A 17 -11.88 3.74 -4.99
C TYR A 17 -12.72 4.60 -5.94
N GLU A 18 -13.89 5.08 -5.50
CA GLU A 18 -14.76 5.91 -6.32
C GLU A 18 -14.10 7.24 -6.71
N ALA A 19 -13.46 7.93 -5.75
CA ALA A 19 -12.72 9.16 -6.04
C ALA A 19 -11.52 8.90 -6.95
N ALA A 20 -10.73 7.86 -6.64
CA ALA A 20 -9.57 7.49 -7.44
C ALA A 20 -9.93 7.16 -8.90
N ASP A 21 -11.02 6.42 -9.13
CA ASP A 21 -11.54 6.07 -10.45
C ASP A 21 -12.03 7.32 -11.21
N GLN A 22 -12.78 8.22 -10.55
CA GLN A 22 -13.25 9.47 -11.16
C GLN A 22 -12.09 10.39 -11.57
N GLU A 23 -11.01 10.39 -10.78
CA GLU A 23 -9.83 11.20 -11.02
C GLU A 23 -8.80 10.52 -11.95
N GLY A 24 -9.00 9.24 -12.30
CA GLY A 24 -8.11 8.49 -13.18
C GLY A 24 -6.73 8.22 -12.57
N ARG A 25 -6.67 8.03 -11.26
CA ARG A 25 -5.44 7.74 -10.50
C ARG A 25 -5.56 6.44 -9.71
N ALA A 26 -4.42 5.94 -9.22
CA ALA A 26 -4.43 4.88 -8.24
C ALA A 26 -4.99 5.37 -6.89
N LEU A 27 -5.49 4.41 -6.09
CA LEU A 27 -5.85 4.65 -4.70
C LEU A 27 -4.60 5.08 -3.91
N GLN A 28 -4.75 6.09 -3.08
CA GLN A 28 -3.70 6.58 -2.19
C GLN A 28 -3.83 5.91 -0.81
N ASP A 29 -3.36 4.68 -0.70
CA ASP A 29 -3.47 3.85 0.51
C ASP A 29 -2.20 3.84 1.39
N LEU A 30 -1.35 4.88 1.21
CA LEU A 30 -0.20 5.27 2.02
C LEU A 30 1.00 4.32 2.04
N VAL A 31 0.77 3.01 2.17
CA VAL A 31 1.80 2.00 2.42
C VAL A 31 1.57 0.75 1.57
N HIS A 32 2.65 0.17 1.05
CA HIS A 32 2.69 -1.16 0.45
C HIS A 32 3.27 -2.16 1.46
N ALA A 33 2.70 -3.36 1.52
CA ALA A 33 3.20 -4.45 2.35
C ALA A 33 3.15 -5.76 1.56
N SER A 34 4.28 -6.47 1.50
CA SER A 34 4.45 -7.69 0.70
C SER A 34 3.93 -8.93 1.45
N GLU A 35 3.48 -9.92 0.69
CA GLU A 35 3.27 -11.28 1.19
C GLU A 35 4.62 -12.02 1.37
N PRO A 36 4.70 -13.04 2.24
CA PRO A 36 5.96 -13.71 2.59
C PRO A 36 6.74 -14.30 1.40
N ASP A 37 6.03 -14.81 0.39
CA ASP A 37 6.61 -15.45 -0.79
C ASP A 37 7.24 -14.45 -1.78
N ILE A 38 6.77 -13.20 -1.78
CA ILE A 38 7.27 -12.12 -2.67
C ILE A 38 8.24 -11.18 -1.95
N ALA A 39 8.19 -11.12 -0.62
CA ALA A 39 9.00 -10.20 0.20
C ALA A 39 10.51 -10.27 -0.11
N GLU A 40 11.07 -11.47 -0.28
CA GLU A 40 12.51 -11.62 -0.56
C GLU A 40 12.89 -11.02 -1.92
N GLY A 41 12.03 -11.15 -2.93
CA GLY A 41 12.24 -10.57 -4.26
C GLY A 41 12.20 -9.05 -4.23
N GLU A 42 11.23 -8.47 -3.53
CA GLU A 42 11.13 -7.03 -3.35
C GLU A 42 12.32 -6.47 -2.56
N LEU A 43 12.74 -7.14 -1.49
CA LEU A 43 13.93 -6.74 -0.73
C LEU A 43 15.19 -6.74 -1.61
N ARG A 44 15.43 -7.78 -2.42
CA ARG A 44 16.58 -7.80 -3.35
C ARG A 44 16.54 -6.67 -4.37
N LEU A 45 15.34 -6.29 -4.83
CA LEU A 45 15.17 -5.20 -5.80
C LEU A 45 15.56 -3.85 -5.20
N TRP A 46 15.11 -3.56 -3.99
CA TRP A 46 15.33 -2.27 -3.32
C TRP A 46 16.68 -2.18 -2.60
N PHE A 47 17.18 -3.31 -2.11
CA PHE A 47 18.32 -3.43 -1.21
C PHE A 47 19.33 -4.48 -1.71
N PRO A 48 19.90 -4.32 -2.92
CA PRO A 48 20.70 -5.36 -3.56
C PRO A 48 22.04 -5.66 -2.86
N GLU A 49 22.53 -4.78 -1.99
CA GLU A 49 23.80 -4.95 -1.27
C GLU A 49 23.60 -5.43 0.18
N GLN A 50 22.36 -5.53 0.67
CA GLN A 50 22.04 -5.94 2.04
C GLN A 50 21.59 -7.41 2.15
N LEU A 51 21.60 -8.16 1.04
CA LEU A 51 21.21 -9.57 0.96
C LEU A 51 22.31 -10.44 0.34
#